data_AF-A0A662FWE1-F1
#
_entry.id   AF-A0A662FWE1-F1
#
_cell.length_a   1.000
_cell.length_b   1.000
_cell.length_c   1.000
_cell.angle_alpha   90.00
_cell.angle_beta   90.00
_cell.angle_gamma   90.00
#
_symmetry.space_group_name_H-M   'P 1'
#
loop_
_entity.id
_entity.type
_entity.pdbx_description
1 polymer ?
#
loop_
_entity_poly.entity_id
_entity_poly.type
_entity_poly.pdbx_seq_one_letter_code
_entity_poly.pdbx_strand_id
1 'polypeptide(L)'
;MEDYKKEVFCPQCRGFIKPKIVKVPTFTGEVIIEYHCPKHGLIEVEKRPMKLPARKLPKEGLYIAFEGIDGSGKTTQTILFNEYLKIKGYETVLVKEPWIKAIKEFLYKYDVDPDAEAYIFAADRIILQKEIVLPALEKRKIVVSDRSIYASLAYQGARGLDEEFILAINRHIRHPDVVILLDLPVEEALDRIVTRSVRTRFEDPDFMKKVRQRYLEIAQKYKDNFIVVDASKPVREIHRTIIELVKKKIGGKIHL
;
A
#
# COMPACT_ATOMS: atom_id res chain seq x y z
N MET A 1 -20.27 -11.70 11.63
CA MET A 1 -21.57 -12.34 11.35
C MET A 1 -22.02 -11.89 9.98
N GLU A 2 -22.23 -12.82 9.04
CA GLU A 2 -22.75 -12.47 7.72
C GLU A 2 -24.23 -12.07 7.82
N ASP A 3 -24.58 -10.96 7.17
CA ASP A 3 -25.87 -10.30 7.32
C ASP A 3 -26.86 -10.80 6.25
N TYR A 4 -27.29 -12.07 6.37
CA TYR A 4 -28.28 -12.66 5.45
C TYR A 4 -29.68 -12.66 6.04
N LYS A 5 -30.70 -12.71 5.17
CA LYS A 5 -32.09 -12.87 5.62
C LYS A 5 -32.24 -14.19 6.36
N LYS A 6 -32.55 -14.09 7.66
CA LYS A 6 -32.81 -15.26 8.52
C LYS A 6 -34.11 -15.94 8.16
N GLU A 7 -35.07 -15.17 7.64
CA GLU A 7 -36.37 -15.63 7.18
C GLU A 7 -36.71 -14.96 5.85
N VAL A 8 -37.42 -15.69 4.99
CA VAL A 8 -37.98 -15.20 3.73
C VAL A 8 -39.43 -15.66 3.62
N PHE A 9 -40.29 -14.83 3.04
CA PHE A 9 -41.69 -15.20 2.82
C PHE A 9 -41.79 -16.18 1.65
N CYS A 10 -42.33 -17.37 1.89
CA CYS A 10 -42.62 -18.33 0.84
C CYS A 10 -44.11 -18.24 0.44
N PRO A 11 -44.45 -17.84 -0.79
CA PRO A 11 -45.84 -17.71 -1.24
C PRO A 11 -46.62 -19.03 -1.17
N GLN A 12 -45.94 -20.17 -1.38
CA GLN A 12 -46.55 -21.50 -1.33
C GLN A 12 -46.79 -22.00 0.10
N CYS A 13 -45.90 -21.67 1.05
CA CYS A 13 -46.15 -21.91 2.47
C CYS A 13 -47.11 -20.88 3.09
N ARG A 14 -47.35 -19.75 2.42
CA ARG A 14 -48.10 -18.58 2.91
C ARG A 14 -47.57 -18.05 4.25
N GLY A 15 -46.26 -18.04 4.42
CA GLY A 15 -45.61 -17.61 5.66
C GLY A 15 -44.11 -17.42 5.52
N PHE A 16 -43.52 -16.80 6.54
CA PHE A 16 -42.07 -16.71 6.68
C PHE A 16 -41.50 -18.08 7.04
N ILE A 17 -40.43 -18.45 6.35
CA ILE A 17 -39.71 -19.70 6.57
C ILE A 17 -38.22 -19.40 6.72
N LYS A 18 -37.50 -20.32 7.36
CA LYS A 18 -36.04 -20.32 7.36
C LYS A 18 -35.53 -20.92 6.04
N PRO A 19 -34.88 -20.13 5.15
CA PRO A 19 -34.45 -20.65 3.86
C PRO A 19 -33.18 -21.50 3.99
N LYS A 20 -33.00 -22.42 3.04
CA LYS A 20 -31.68 -22.94 2.68
C LYS A 20 -30.99 -21.89 1.79
N ILE A 21 -29.80 -21.45 2.19
CA ILE A 21 -29.06 -20.42 1.46
C ILE A 21 -27.98 -21.09 0.61
N VAL A 22 -27.97 -20.81 -0.70
CA VAL A 22 -26.90 -21.20 -1.62
C VAL A 22 -26.14 -19.95 -2.05
N LYS A 23 -24.80 -20.04 -2.11
CA LYS A 23 -23.93 -18.93 -2.49
C LYS A 23 -23.12 -19.33 -3.72
N VAL A 24 -23.20 -18.54 -4.79
CA VAL A 24 -22.47 -18.78 -6.04
C VAL A 24 -21.60 -17.57 -6.35
N PRO A 25 -20.28 -17.66 -6.15
CA PRO A 25 -19.35 -16.64 -6.62
C PRO A 25 -19.41 -16.53 -8.15
N THR A 26 -19.28 -15.31 -8.65
CA THR A 26 -19.29 -15.00 -10.08
C THR A 26 -17.94 -14.49 -10.53
N PHE A 27 -17.67 -14.58 -11.83
CA PHE A 27 -16.45 -14.01 -12.42
C PHE A 27 -16.43 -12.47 -12.37
N THR A 28 -17.56 -11.82 -12.12
CA THR A 28 -17.69 -10.35 -12.03
C THR A 28 -17.41 -9.80 -10.63
N GLY A 29 -16.95 -10.65 -9.69
CA GLY A 29 -16.69 -10.21 -8.31
C GLY A 29 -17.95 -10.07 -7.46
N GLU A 30 -19.09 -10.56 -7.94
CA GLU A 30 -20.33 -10.68 -7.18
C GLU A 30 -20.47 -12.08 -6.59
N VAL A 31 -21.27 -12.22 -5.54
CA VAL A 31 -21.80 -13.47 -5.03
C VAL A 31 -23.31 -13.43 -5.21
N ILE A 32 -23.84 -14.39 -5.95
CA ILE A 32 -25.27 -14.64 -6.05
C ILE A 32 -25.68 -15.43 -4.80
N ILE A 33 -26.67 -14.90 -4.08
CA ILE A 33 -27.24 -15.50 -2.88
C ILE A 33 -28.65 -15.94 -3.22
N GLU A 34 -28.88 -17.24 -3.16
CA GLU A 34 -30.18 -17.84 -3.43
C GLU A 34 -30.83 -18.31 -2.12
N TYR A 35 -32.07 -17.90 -1.90
CA TYR A 35 -32.87 -18.31 -0.75
C TYR A 35 -33.90 -19.36 -1.20
N HIS A 36 -33.75 -20.59 -0.72
CA HIS A 36 -34.61 -21.71 -1.07
C HIS A 36 -35.55 -22.08 0.08
N CYS A 37 -36.84 -22.22 -0.19
CA CYS A 37 -37.77 -22.90 0.70
C CYS A 37 -37.42 -24.41 0.75
N PRO A 38 -37.30 -25.02 1.93
CA PRO A 38 -37.03 -26.46 2.04
C PRO A 38 -38.04 -27.37 1.35
N LYS A 39 -39.28 -26.88 1.13
CA LYS A 39 -40.36 -27.64 0.48
C LYS A 39 -40.57 -27.28 -0.98
N HIS A 40 -40.28 -26.03 -1.37
CA HIS A 40 -40.75 -25.45 -2.64
C HIS A 40 -39.63 -24.91 -3.53
N GLY A 41 -38.37 -25.04 -3.13
CA GLY A 41 -37.22 -24.60 -3.94
C GLY A 41 -36.99 -23.09 -3.87
N LEU A 42 -36.41 -22.52 -4.93
CA LEU A 42 -35.94 -21.14 -4.98
C LEU A 42 -37.07 -20.12 -4.76
N ILE A 43 -36.85 -19.16 -3.86
CA ILE A 43 -37.80 -18.10 -3.50
C ILE A 43 -37.30 -16.73 -3.92
N GLU A 44 -36.04 -16.43 -3.61
CA GLU A 44 -35.45 -15.12 -3.82
C GLU A 44 -33.99 -15.26 -4.25
N VAL A 45 -33.54 -14.36 -5.11
CA VAL A 45 -32.14 -14.23 -5.53
C VAL A 45 -31.67 -12.82 -5.24
N GLU A 46 -30.51 -12.70 -4.63
CA GLU A 46 -29.85 -11.43 -4.34
C GLU A 46 -28.42 -11.45 -4.88
N LYS A 47 -27.96 -10.35 -5.50
CA LYS A 47 -26.55 -10.18 -5.87
C LYS A 47 -25.89 -9.25 -4.88
N ARG A 48 -24.70 -9.62 -4.40
CA ARG A 48 -23.88 -8.76 -3.56
C ARG A 48 -22.43 -8.75 -4.02
N PRO A 49 -21.69 -7.65 -3.83
CA PRO A 49 -20.24 -7.69 -3.98
C PRO A 49 -19.63 -8.79 -3.10
N MET A 50 -18.65 -9.52 -3.65
CA MET A 50 -17.93 -10.53 -2.89
C MET A 50 -17.24 -9.87 -1.68
N LYS A 51 -17.57 -10.37 -0.48
CA LYS A 51 -16.85 -9.95 0.73
C LYS A 51 -15.48 -10.59 0.73
N LEU A 52 -14.46 -9.76 0.90
CA LEU A 52 -13.07 -10.18 0.88
C LEU A 52 -12.52 -10.20 2.32
N PRO A 53 -11.45 -10.98 2.60
CA PRO A 53 -10.96 -11.18 3.96
C PRO A 53 -10.57 -9.86 4.64
N ALA A 54 -11.38 -9.39 5.59
CA ALA A 54 -11.08 -8.18 6.33
C ALA A 54 -9.97 -8.45 7.38
N ARG A 55 -8.97 -7.56 7.42
CA ARG A 55 -7.97 -7.53 8.49
C ARG A 55 -8.30 -6.42 9.46
N LYS A 56 -8.14 -6.66 10.76
CA LYS A 56 -8.17 -5.57 11.75
C LYS A 56 -6.94 -4.70 11.51
N LEU A 57 -7.16 -3.43 11.17
CA LEU A 57 -6.09 -2.47 10.98
C LEU A 57 -5.97 -1.63 12.26
N PRO A 58 -4.81 -1.64 12.94
CA PRO A 58 -4.57 -0.81 14.11
C PRO A 58 -4.69 0.67 13.75
N LYS A 59 -5.32 1.44 14.64
CA LYS A 59 -5.43 2.89 14.51
C LYS A 59 -4.33 3.62 15.27
N GLU A 60 -3.66 2.89 16.17
CA GLU A 60 -2.59 3.35 17.03
C GLU A 60 -1.22 3.28 16.34
N GLY A 61 -0.22 3.93 16.93
CA GLY A 61 1.12 4.06 16.35
C GLY A 61 1.20 5.10 15.24
N LEU A 62 2.37 5.18 14.60
CA LEU A 62 2.58 6.09 13.47
C LEU A 62 3.31 5.36 12.35
N TYR A 63 2.77 5.41 11.14
CA TYR A 63 3.39 4.82 9.96
C TYR A 63 3.88 5.91 8.99
N ILE A 64 5.20 5.99 8.79
CA ILE A 64 5.85 6.96 7.90
C ILE A 64 6.53 6.20 6.74
N ALA A 65 6.25 6.58 5.50
CA ALA A 65 6.88 6.01 4.32
C ALA A 65 7.72 7.05 3.56
N PHE A 66 8.82 6.59 2.96
CA PHE A 66 9.68 7.38 2.08
C PHE A 66 9.54 6.87 0.65
N GLU A 67 9.25 7.78 -0.27
CA GLU A 67 8.95 7.50 -1.68
C GLU A 67 9.77 8.40 -2.62
N GLY A 68 9.76 8.08 -3.92
CA GLY A 68 10.55 8.74 -4.95
C GLY A 68 11.22 7.77 -5.92
N ILE A 69 11.82 8.30 -6.99
CA ILE A 69 12.53 7.51 -8.00
C ILE A 69 13.84 6.93 -7.45
N ASP A 70 14.37 5.88 -8.09
CA ASP A 70 15.70 5.38 -7.75
C ASP A 70 16.75 6.49 -7.91
N GLY A 71 17.79 6.48 -7.06
CA GLY A 71 18.77 7.58 -6.99
C GLY A 71 18.36 8.78 -6.14
N SER A 72 17.07 8.93 -5.76
CA SER A 72 16.63 10.10 -4.97
C SER A 72 17.10 10.15 -3.51
N GLY A 73 17.70 9.08 -2.99
CA GLY A 73 18.23 9.03 -1.62
C GLY A 73 17.27 8.50 -0.56
N LYS A 74 16.13 7.88 -0.97
CA LYS A 74 15.14 7.27 -0.05
C LYS A 74 15.76 6.44 1.04
N THR A 75 16.48 5.37 0.67
CA THR A 75 17.10 4.45 1.63
C THR A 75 17.97 5.17 2.65
N THR A 76 18.78 6.14 2.21
CA THR A 76 19.63 6.94 3.10
C THR A 76 18.80 7.76 4.07
N GLN A 77 17.77 8.47 3.59
CA GLN A 77 16.92 9.30 4.44
C GLN A 77 16.05 8.47 5.39
N THR A 78 15.54 7.31 4.96
CA THR A 78 14.79 6.39 5.82
C THR A 78 15.65 5.90 6.99
N ILE A 79 16.92 5.52 6.73
CA ILE A 79 17.86 5.10 7.77
C ILE A 79 18.17 6.25 8.73
N LEU A 80 18.56 7.43 8.20
CA LEU A 80 18.88 8.59 9.03
C LEU A 80 17.69 9.02 9.90
N PHE A 81 16.49 9.03 9.34
CA PHE A 81 15.27 9.36 10.06
C PHE A 81 14.94 8.34 11.15
N ASN A 82 15.08 7.05 10.86
CA ASN A 82 14.93 6.01 11.88
C ASN A 82 15.94 6.16 13.03
N GLU A 83 17.20 6.44 12.74
CA GLU A 83 18.22 6.64 13.79
C GLU A 83 17.97 7.93 14.59
N TYR A 84 17.54 9.01 13.94
CA TYR A 84 17.10 10.22 14.62
C TYR A 84 15.99 9.93 15.64
N LEU A 85 14.97 9.17 15.24
CA LEU A 85 13.86 8.79 16.12
C LEU A 85 14.33 7.97 17.33
N LYS A 86 15.24 7.00 17.11
CA LYS A 86 15.83 6.21 18.21
C LYS A 86 16.61 7.08 19.19
N ILE A 87 17.42 8.03 18.70
CA ILE A 87 18.16 8.98 19.53
C ILE A 87 17.20 9.85 20.36
N LYS A 88 16.02 10.15 19.82
CA LYS A 88 14.94 10.85 20.54
C LYS A 88 14.15 9.96 21.51
N GLY A 89 14.51 8.68 21.64
CA GLY A 89 13.90 7.75 22.59
C GLY A 89 12.63 7.05 22.08
N TYR A 90 12.33 7.14 20.78
CA TYR A 90 11.18 6.45 20.20
C TYR A 90 11.49 4.99 19.89
N GLU A 91 10.52 4.11 20.17
CA GLU A 91 10.54 2.75 19.65
C GLU A 91 10.16 2.75 18.18
N THR A 92 11.11 2.36 17.32
CA THR A 92 10.90 2.33 15.88
C THR A 92 11.10 0.95 15.28
N VAL A 93 10.47 0.73 14.12
CA VAL A 93 10.71 -0.42 13.26
C VAL A 93 10.98 0.09 11.85
N LEU A 94 12.16 -0.25 11.33
CA LEU A 94 12.57 0.08 9.96
C LEU A 94 12.22 -1.09 9.04
N VAL A 95 11.48 -0.82 7.98
CA VAL A 95 11.11 -1.83 6.96
C VAL A 95 11.38 -1.32 5.56
N LYS A 96 11.37 -2.22 4.58
CA LYS A 96 11.60 -1.90 3.17
C LYS A 96 10.79 -2.84 2.30
N GLU A 97 10.19 -2.29 1.25
CA GLU A 97 9.49 -3.06 0.20
C GLU A 97 10.33 -3.11 -1.09
N PRO A 98 10.42 -4.27 -1.79
CA PRO A 98 9.90 -5.58 -1.38
C PRO A 98 10.64 -6.14 -0.16
N TRP A 99 9.91 -6.81 0.73
CA TRP A 99 10.35 -7.35 2.02
C TRP A 99 11.05 -8.70 1.87
N ILE A 100 10.44 -9.64 1.16
CA ILE A 100 10.96 -10.99 0.99
C ILE A 100 12.07 -10.96 -0.07
N LYS A 101 13.28 -11.36 0.34
CA LYS A 101 14.47 -11.37 -0.53
C LYS A 101 14.24 -12.11 -1.85
N ALA A 102 13.64 -13.30 -1.81
CA ALA A 102 13.36 -14.10 -3.01
C ALA A 102 12.39 -13.40 -3.98
N ILE A 103 11.37 -12.70 -3.45
CA ILE A 103 10.43 -11.92 -4.26
C ILE A 103 11.15 -10.74 -4.91
N LYS A 104 11.97 -10.01 -4.14
CA LYS A 104 12.77 -8.90 -4.66
C LYS A 104 13.70 -9.36 -5.79
N GLU A 105 14.45 -10.43 -5.57
CA GLU A 105 15.38 -10.98 -6.57
C GLU A 105 14.63 -11.40 -7.83
N PHE A 106 13.48 -12.05 -7.70
CA PHE A 106 12.63 -12.42 -8.82
C PHE A 106 12.16 -11.19 -9.62
N LEU A 107 11.57 -10.20 -8.96
CA LEU A 107 11.06 -8.98 -9.59
C LEU A 107 12.16 -8.16 -10.28
N TYR A 108 13.38 -8.21 -9.77
CA TYR A 108 14.51 -7.44 -10.32
C TYR A 108 15.17 -8.18 -11.50
N LYS A 109 15.06 -9.52 -11.54
CA LYS A 109 15.66 -10.36 -12.58
C LYS A 109 14.75 -10.57 -13.79
N TYR A 110 13.45 -10.73 -13.56
CA TYR A 110 12.50 -11.08 -14.61
C TYR A 110 11.62 -9.88 -14.95
N ASP A 111 11.46 -9.60 -16.24
CA ASP A 111 10.36 -8.75 -16.70
C ASP A 111 9.11 -9.62 -16.77
N VAL A 112 8.13 -9.27 -15.94
CA VAL A 112 6.87 -9.98 -15.83
C VAL A 112 5.73 -9.08 -16.28
N ASP A 113 4.60 -9.71 -16.58
CA ASP A 113 3.38 -8.99 -16.89
C ASP A 113 3.07 -7.96 -15.78
N PRO A 114 2.70 -6.71 -16.13
CA PRO A 114 2.43 -5.66 -15.14
C PRO A 114 1.37 -6.03 -14.09
N ASP A 115 0.35 -6.83 -14.46
CA ASP A 115 -0.67 -7.31 -13.52
C ASP A 115 -0.06 -8.30 -12.54
N ALA A 116 0.74 -9.24 -13.05
CA ALA A 116 1.45 -10.21 -12.22
C ALA A 116 2.44 -9.52 -11.25
N GLU A 117 3.17 -8.51 -11.73
CA GLU A 117 4.02 -7.67 -10.89
C GLU A 117 3.23 -7.04 -9.74
N ALA A 118 2.09 -6.42 -10.03
CA ALA A 118 1.23 -5.79 -9.02
C ALA A 118 0.74 -6.79 -7.97
N TYR A 119 0.32 -8.00 -8.38
CA TYR A 119 -0.08 -9.06 -7.46
C TYR A 119 1.07 -9.52 -6.57
N ILE A 120 2.28 -9.68 -7.12
CA ILE A 120 3.46 -10.12 -6.35
C ILE A 120 3.85 -9.06 -5.32
N PHE A 121 3.89 -7.77 -5.70
CA PHE A 121 4.11 -6.67 -4.76
C PHE A 121 3.03 -6.62 -3.67
N ALA A 122 1.75 -6.81 -4.03
CA ALA A 122 0.66 -6.83 -3.07
C ALA A 122 0.81 -8.01 -2.09
N ALA A 123 1.16 -9.20 -2.57
CA ALA A 123 1.39 -10.37 -1.72
C ALA A 123 2.54 -10.16 -0.73
N ASP A 124 3.69 -9.66 -1.20
CA ASP A 124 4.85 -9.33 -0.35
C ASP A 124 4.50 -8.30 0.73
N ARG A 125 3.82 -7.22 0.35
CA ARG A 125 3.35 -6.18 1.26
C ARG A 125 2.39 -6.72 2.31
N ILE A 126 1.47 -7.59 1.91
CA ILE A 126 0.50 -8.24 2.81
C ILE A 126 1.21 -9.12 3.85
N ILE A 127 2.32 -9.77 3.49
CA ILE A 127 3.18 -10.52 4.41
C ILE A 127 3.86 -9.56 5.39
N LEU A 128 4.57 -8.55 4.87
CA LEU A 128 5.24 -7.53 5.67
C LEU A 128 4.29 -6.86 6.69
N GLN A 129 3.08 -6.52 6.22
CA GLN A 129 2.06 -5.89 7.06
C GLN A 129 1.66 -6.80 8.22
N LYS A 130 1.38 -8.07 7.95
CA LYS A 130 0.96 -9.03 8.97
C LYS A 130 2.06 -9.32 9.98
N GLU A 131 3.28 -9.50 9.52
CA GLU A 131 4.39 -9.98 10.37
C GLU A 131 5.03 -8.87 11.19
N ILE A 132 5.11 -7.65 10.63
CA ILE A 132 5.94 -6.58 11.18
C ILE A 132 5.13 -5.30 11.43
N VAL A 133 4.48 -4.75 10.40
CA VAL A 133 3.89 -3.39 10.48
C VAL A 133 2.71 -3.35 11.45
N LEU A 134 1.70 -4.21 11.28
CA LEU A 134 0.51 -4.18 12.12
C LEU A 134 0.85 -4.48 13.59
N PRO A 135 1.66 -5.52 13.93
CA PRO A 135 2.05 -5.76 15.32
C PRO A 135 2.85 -4.61 15.96
N ALA A 136 3.66 -3.89 15.17
CA ALA A 136 4.40 -2.72 15.67
C ALA A 136 3.45 -1.55 15.99
N LEU A 137 2.49 -1.29 15.10
CA LEU A 137 1.50 -0.22 15.27
C LEU A 137 0.54 -0.49 16.44
N GLU A 138 0.12 -1.74 16.67
CA GLU A 138 -0.67 -2.11 17.87
C GLU A 138 0.07 -1.78 19.17
N LYS A 139 1.40 -1.88 19.16
CA LYS A 139 2.27 -1.51 20.28
C LYS A 139 2.63 -0.03 20.31
N ARG A 140 1.95 0.82 19.52
CA ARG A 140 2.16 2.26 19.42
C ARG A 140 3.57 2.67 18.96
N LYS A 141 4.29 1.78 18.26
CA LYS A 141 5.62 2.07 17.71
C LYS A 141 5.53 2.95 16.46
N ILE A 142 6.65 3.55 16.07
CA ILE A 142 6.79 4.25 14.80
C ILE A 142 7.35 3.29 13.75
N VAL A 143 6.58 3.02 12.69
CA VAL A 143 7.07 2.28 11.54
C VAL A 143 7.63 3.26 10.52
N VAL A 144 8.86 3.06 10.09
CA VAL A 144 9.52 3.83 9.04
C VAL A 144 9.79 2.90 7.87
N SER A 145 9.25 3.19 6.68
CA SER A 145 9.41 2.34 5.50
C SER A 145 10.13 3.02 4.35
N ASP A 146 11.06 2.31 3.72
CA ASP A 146 11.58 2.61 2.38
C ASP A 146 10.66 1.93 1.35
N ARG A 147 9.83 2.76 0.68
CA ARG A 147 8.69 2.37 -0.18
C ARG A 147 7.48 1.81 0.57
N SER A 148 6.32 1.90 -0.08
CA SER A 148 5.02 1.42 0.39
C SER A 148 4.08 1.19 -0.80
N ILE A 149 2.77 1.18 -0.58
CA ILE A 149 1.75 1.12 -1.65
C ILE A 149 1.92 2.21 -2.71
N TYR A 150 2.41 3.39 -2.35
CA TYR A 150 2.57 4.50 -3.29
C TYR A 150 3.66 4.21 -4.33
N ALA A 151 4.65 3.37 -4.02
CA ALA A 151 5.58 2.85 -5.01
C ALA A 151 4.84 2.03 -6.09
N SER A 152 3.85 1.22 -5.72
CA SER A 152 3.07 0.49 -6.73
C SER A 152 2.22 1.42 -7.59
N LEU A 153 1.57 2.41 -6.97
CA LEU A 153 0.79 3.41 -7.70
C LEU A 153 1.63 4.21 -8.71
N ALA A 154 2.90 4.48 -8.38
CA ALA A 154 3.81 5.18 -9.27
C ALA A 154 4.40 4.25 -10.35
N TYR A 155 5.00 3.13 -9.97
CA TYR A 155 5.73 2.25 -10.89
C TYR A 155 4.79 1.41 -11.76
N GLN A 156 3.84 0.67 -11.17
CA GLN A 156 2.88 -0.10 -11.96
C GLN A 156 1.91 0.84 -12.70
N GLY A 157 1.53 1.97 -12.11
CA GLY A 157 0.76 3.00 -12.81
C GLY A 157 1.48 3.57 -14.03
N ALA A 158 2.80 3.78 -13.96
CA ALA A 158 3.61 4.18 -15.12
C ALA A 158 3.71 3.09 -16.21
N ARG A 159 3.45 1.83 -15.86
CA ARG A 159 3.32 0.69 -16.79
C ARG A 159 1.89 0.52 -17.34
N GLY A 160 0.97 1.42 -17.02
CA GLY A 160 -0.39 1.45 -17.58
C GLY A 160 -1.46 0.78 -16.72
N LEU A 161 -1.14 0.37 -15.48
CA LEU A 161 -2.16 -0.19 -14.59
C LEU A 161 -3.07 0.88 -14.00
N ASP A 162 -4.35 0.55 -13.91
CA ASP A 162 -5.33 1.39 -13.26
C ASP A 162 -5.08 1.50 -11.76
N GLU A 163 -5.17 2.72 -11.23
CA GLU A 163 -5.02 2.98 -9.80
C GLU A 163 -6.07 2.22 -8.97
N GLU A 164 -7.30 2.12 -9.47
CA GLU A 164 -8.38 1.39 -8.80
C GLU A 164 -8.01 -0.09 -8.59
N PHE A 165 -7.44 -0.73 -9.61
CA PHE A 165 -6.97 -2.10 -9.51
C PHE A 165 -5.88 -2.25 -8.44
N ILE A 166 -4.85 -1.38 -8.47
CA ILE A 166 -3.74 -1.42 -7.51
C ILE A 166 -4.25 -1.22 -6.07
N LEU A 167 -5.18 -0.29 -5.86
CA LEU A 167 -5.81 -0.06 -4.56
C LEU A 167 -6.68 -1.26 -4.14
N ALA A 168 -7.44 -1.84 -5.06
CA ALA A 168 -8.33 -2.96 -4.79
C ALA A 168 -7.56 -4.19 -4.29
N ILE A 169 -6.44 -4.55 -4.92
CA ILE A 169 -5.62 -5.70 -4.49
C ILE A 169 -4.87 -5.44 -3.17
N ASN A 170 -4.72 -4.17 -2.77
CA ASN A 170 -4.06 -3.75 -1.54
C ASN A 170 -5.01 -3.28 -0.42
N ARG A 171 -6.33 -3.37 -0.59
CA ARG A 171 -7.36 -2.84 0.34
C ARG A 171 -7.30 -3.32 1.81
N HIS A 172 -6.47 -4.31 2.13
CA HIS A 172 -6.34 -4.91 3.46
C HIS A 172 -5.00 -4.60 4.15
N ILE A 173 -4.37 -3.49 3.79
CA ILE A 173 -3.15 -2.99 4.43
C ILE A 173 -3.42 -1.72 5.23
N ARG A 174 -2.55 -1.43 6.19
CA ARG A 174 -2.50 -0.09 6.79
C ARG A 174 -1.70 0.84 5.88
N HIS A 175 -2.31 1.94 5.45
CA HIS A 175 -1.62 2.97 4.65
C HIS A 175 -0.70 3.81 5.55
N PRO A 176 0.40 4.38 5.05
CA PRO A 176 1.19 5.36 5.79
C PRO A 176 0.37 6.59 6.17
N ASP A 177 0.58 7.10 7.39
CA ASP A 177 0.02 8.36 7.89
C ASP A 177 0.73 9.56 7.28
N VAL A 178 2.04 9.42 7.06
CA VAL A 178 2.88 10.44 6.44
C VAL A 178 3.70 9.79 5.34
N VAL A 179 3.74 10.43 4.17
CA VAL A 179 4.55 10.01 3.04
C VAL A 179 5.51 11.14 2.69
N ILE A 180 6.80 10.85 2.69
CA ILE A 180 7.85 11.79 2.33
C ILE A 180 8.30 11.43 0.92
N LEU A 181 7.89 12.23 -0.06
CA LEU A 181 8.33 12.10 -1.44
C LEU A 181 9.62 12.90 -1.63
N LEU A 182 10.72 12.20 -1.89
CA LEU A 182 11.99 12.79 -2.32
C LEU A 182 11.94 13.02 -3.83
N ASP A 183 11.68 14.25 -4.24
CA ASP A 183 11.65 14.65 -5.65
C ASP A 183 13.06 15.03 -6.12
N LEU A 184 13.49 14.41 -7.22
CA LEU A 184 14.78 14.65 -7.85
C LEU A 184 14.61 14.61 -9.37
N PRO A 185 15.23 15.51 -10.14
CA PRO A 185 15.35 15.36 -11.59
C PRO A 185 15.95 14.00 -11.96
N VAL A 186 15.48 13.39 -13.04
CA VAL A 186 15.89 12.04 -13.44
C VAL A 186 17.37 12.02 -13.83
N GLU A 187 17.84 13.09 -14.44
CA GLU A 187 19.22 13.28 -14.86
C GLU A 187 20.17 13.20 -13.64
N GLU A 188 19.89 13.96 -12.57
CA GLU A 188 20.65 13.89 -11.31
C GLU A 188 20.53 12.53 -10.61
N ALA A 189 19.35 11.89 -10.73
CA ALA A 189 19.12 10.57 -10.15
C ALA A 189 19.98 9.50 -10.83
N LEU A 190 20.10 9.56 -12.15
CA LEU A 190 20.94 8.66 -12.95
C LEU A 190 22.42 8.86 -12.62
N ASP A 191 22.90 10.10 -12.46
CA ASP A 191 24.28 10.38 -12.05
C ASP A 191 24.63 9.71 -10.72
N ARG A 192 23.68 9.71 -9.77
CA ARG A 192 23.84 9.01 -8.48
C ARG A 192 23.84 7.49 -8.64
N ILE A 193 23.04 6.95 -9.57
CA ILE A 193 22.91 5.50 -9.81
C ILE A 193 24.13 4.93 -10.54
N VAL A 194 24.76 5.68 -11.47
CA VAL A 194 25.92 5.23 -12.26
C VAL A 194 27.10 4.78 -11.40
N THR A 195 27.17 5.21 -10.14
CA THR A 195 28.15 4.71 -9.16
C THR A 195 27.92 3.26 -8.72
N ARG A 196 26.77 2.64 -9.06
CA ARG A 196 26.44 1.24 -8.79
C ARG A 196 26.72 0.37 -10.02
N SER A 197 27.37 -0.77 -9.81
CA SER A 197 27.89 -1.66 -10.85
C SER A 197 26.84 -2.38 -11.72
N VAL A 198 25.57 -2.40 -11.32
CA VAL A 198 24.50 -3.11 -12.04
C VAL A 198 23.24 -2.26 -12.06
N ARG A 199 22.79 -1.88 -13.27
CA ARG A 199 21.51 -1.20 -13.46
C ARG A 199 20.34 -2.18 -13.34
N THR A 200 19.24 -1.74 -12.74
CA THR A 200 17.99 -2.50 -12.71
C THR A 200 17.10 -2.15 -13.91
N ARG A 201 16.16 -3.03 -14.29
CA ARG A 201 15.21 -2.76 -15.40
C ARG A 201 14.30 -1.54 -15.17
N PHE A 202 14.26 -1.03 -13.94
CA PHE A 202 13.50 0.15 -13.55
C PHE A 202 14.25 1.47 -13.74
N GLU A 203 15.51 1.42 -14.21
CA GLU A 203 16.41 2.57 -14.36
C GLU A 203 16.51 3.06 -15.81
N ASP A 204 15.49 2.77 -16.61
CA ASP A 204 15.30 3.40 -17.92
C ASP A 204 14.91 4.89 -17.72
N PRO A 205 15.62 5.86 -18.34
CA PRO A 205 15.36 7.29 -18.11
C PRO A 205 13.93 7.74 -18.42
N ASP A 206 13.34 7.25 -19.51
CA ASP A 206 11.99 7.66 -19.92
C ASP A 206 10.94 7.05 -18.98
N PHE A 207 11.15 5.81 -18.55
CA PHE A 207 10.33 5.20 -17.50
C PHE A 207 10.45 5.96 -16.17
N MET A 208 11.66 6.32 -15.74
CA MET A 208 11.87 7.09 -14.51
C MET A 208 11.18 8.46 -14.56
N LYS A 209 11.16 9.13 -15.73
CA LYS A 209 10.42 10.38 -15.93
C LYS A 209 8.92 10.18 -15.73
N LYS A 210 8.35 9.11 -16.30
CA LYS A 210 6.94 8.73 -16.08
C LYS A 210 6.66 8.46 -14.60
N VAL A 211 7.51 7.68 -13.93
CA VAL A 211 7.37 7.36 -12.50
C VAL A 211 7.43 8.61 -11.64
N ARG A 212 8.38 9.52 -11.88
CA ARG A 212 8.47 10.82 -11.18
C ARG A 212 7.18 11.62 -11.33
N GLN A 213 6.69 11.75 -12.56
CA GLN A 213 5.45 12.48 -12.85
C GLN A 213 4.25 11.86 -12.10
N ARG A 214 4.13 10.53 -12.10
CA ARG A 214 3.09 9.82 -11.34
C ARG A 214 3.20 10.08 -9.83
N TYR A 215 4.40 10.08 -9.26
CA TYR A 215 4.57 10.44 -7.85
C TYR A 215 4.08 11.85 -7.52
N LEU A 216 4.36 12.83 -8.38
CA LEU A 216 3.90 14.21 -8.17
C LEU A 216 2.37 14.31 -8.25
N GLU A 217 1.73 13.61 -9.19
CA GLU A 217 0.26 13.53 -9.29
C GLU A 217 -0.36 12.87 -8.05
N ILE A 218 0.22 11.76 -7.58
CA ILE A 218 -0.20 11.08 -6.35
C ILE A 218 -0.03 12.03 -5.16
N ALA A 219 1.08 12.75 -5.06
CA ALA A 219 1.32 13.69 -3.96
C ALA A 219 0.31 14.84 -3.95
N GLN A 220 -0.13 15.32 -5.12
CA GLN A 220 -1.20 16.31 -5.22
C GLN A 220 -2.55 15.73 -4.80
N LYS A 221 -2.88 14.51 -5.27
CA LYS A 221 -4.13 13.81 -4.95
C LYS A 221 -4.26 13.51 -3.45
N TYR A 222 -3.17 13.10 -2.80
CA TYR A 222 -3.11 12.73 -1.39
C TYR A 222 -2.34 13.78 -0.54
N LYS A 223 -2.47 15.06 -0.88
CA LYS A 223 -1.73 16.19 -0.26
C LYS A 223 -1.77 16.22 1.28
N ASP A 224 -2.87 15.75 1.86
CA ASP A 224 -3.04 15.73 3.31
C ASP A 224 -2.05 14.78 4.01
N ASN A 225 -1.58 13.74 3.32
CA ASN A 225 -0.63 12.76 3.84
C ASN A 225 0.79 12.95 3.30
N PHE A 226 0.96 13.68 2.20
CA PHE A 226 2.26 13.84 1.53
C PHE A 226 3.06 15.06 2.01
N ILE A 227 4.37 14.91 2.03
CA ILE A 227 5.38 15.98 2.13
C ILE A 227 6.31 15.78 0.94
N VAL A 228 6.40 16.77 0.06
CA VAL A 228 7.35 16.76 -1.06
C VAL A 228 8.62 17.49 -0.62
N VAL A 229 9.77 16.85 -0.80
CA VAL A 229 11.08 17.39 -0.43
C VAL A 229 11.98 17.36 -1.65
N ASP A 230 12.55 18.52 -1.96
CA ASP A 230 13.60 18.65 -2.98
C ASP A 230 14.85 17.88 -2.52
N ALA A 231 15.19 16.84 -3.28
CA ALA A 231 16.28 15.93 -3.00
C ALA A 231 17.59 16.26 -3.75
N SER A 232 17.66 17.42 -4.42
CA SER A 232 18.89 17.93 -5.07
C SER A 232 19.94 18.41 -4.06
N LYS A 233 19.52 18.76 -2.84
CA LYS A 233 20.37 19.30 -1.78
C LYS A 233 21.29 18.25 -1.13
N PRO A 234 22.31 18.67 -0.34
CA PRO A 234 23.12 17.74 0.44
C PRO A 234 22.29 16.88 1.42
N VAL A 235 22.70 15.63 1.64
CA VAL A 235 22.00 14.64 2.47
C VAL A 235 21.61 15.18 3.85
N ARG A 236 22.51 15.93 4.51
CA ARG A 236 22.27 16.52 5.84
C ARG A 236 21.18 17.60 5.83
N GLU A 237 21.13 18.42 4.78
CA GLU A 237 20.12 19.47 4.63
C GLU A 237 18.75 18.88 4.32
N ILE A 238 18.69 17.89 3.42
CA ILE A 238 17.48 17.12 3.15
C ILE A 238 16.95 16.52 4.46
N HIS A 239 17.84 15.87 5.23
CA HIS A 239 17.45 15.22 6.48
C HIS A 239 16.87 16.21 7.51
N ARG A 240 17.51 17.37 7.68
CA ARG A 240 17.01 18.44 8.55
C ARG A 240 15.63 18.94 8.10
N THR A 241 15.46 19.17 6.80
CA THR A 241 14.19 19.61 6.20
C THR A 241 13.09 18.59 6.48
N ILE A 242 13.37 17.29 6.30
CA ILE A 242 12.42 16.21 6.58
C ILE A 242 11.97 16.24 8.04
N ILE A 243 12.91 16.37 8.98
CA ILE A 243 12.58 16.44 10.41
C ILE A 243 11.65 17.63 10.70
N GLU A 244 11.97 18.81 10.19
CA GLU A 244 11.17 20.03 10.41
C GLU A 244 9.75 19.90 9.83
N LEU A 245 9.63 19.38 8.60
CA LEU A 245 8.33 19.22 7.94
C LEU A 245 7.48 18.12 8.59
N VAL A 246 8.07 17.00 8.97
CA VAL A 246 7.35 15.92 9.67
C VAL A 246 6.85 16.40 11.02
N LYS A 247 7.67 17.11 11.81
CA LYS A 247 7.26 17.76 13.07
C LYS A 247 6.02 18.63 12.91
N LYS A 248 6.03 19.50 11.89
CA LYS A 248 4.91 20.38 11.58
C LYS A 248 3.65 19.59 11.21
N LYS A 249 3.79 18.55 10.38
CA LYS A 249 2.64 17.79 9.85
C LYS A 249 1.96 16.91 10.91
N ILE A 250 2.72 16.31 11.82
CA ILE A 250 2.14 15.49 12.88
C ILE A 250 1.60 16.30 14.07
N GLY A 251 1.74 17.64 14.04
CA GLY A 251 1.05 18.55 14.97
C GLY A 251 1.32 18.24 16.46
N GLY A 252 2.54 17.85 16.82
CA GLY A 252 2.88 17.52 18.21
C GLY A 252 2.31 16.19 18.74
N LYS A 253 1.64 15.37 17.90
CA LYS A 253 1.20 14.00 18.26
C LYS A 253 2.36 13.12 18.72
N ILE A 254 3.58 13.47 18.33
CA ILE A 254 4.86 12.92 18.80
C ILE A 254 5.79 14.12 19.01
N HIS A 255 6.40 14.26 20.18
CA HIS A 255 7.40 15.30 20.49
C HIS A 255 8.77 15.01 19.84
N LEU A 256 8.79 14.90 18.51
CA LEU A 256 9.99 14.66 17.72
C LEU A 256 11.09 15.69 18.00
#